data_AF-A0A344TT60-F1
#
_entry.id   AF-A0A344TT60-F1
#
_cell.length_a   1.000
_cell.length_b   1.000
_cell.length_c   1.000
_cell.angle_alpha   90.00
_cell.angle_beta   90.00
_cell.angle_gamma   90.00
#
_symmetry.space_group_name_H-M   'P 1'
#
loop_
_entity.id
_entity.type
_entity.pdbx_description
1 polymer ?
#
loop_
_entity_poly.entity_id
_entity_poly.type
_entity_poly.pdbx_seq_one_letter_code
_entity_poly.pdbx_strand_id
1 'polypeptide(L)'
;MNRRALNPSFDIRPLFNVFPVNVEDGDFFLGMIDIETSQGIKLANSQQFNRDSTNQYLLRQGGVARFDERDASEMISYLTDLLRDESAMFMALGHSSLETDIEEIRKHLERINKDLKKDNFPNWFVTVKTTEKSGKIGLKYWVTKADLANNIAFNTKMNRDRANKAFNDEMTVLLTTTQGGQRALQGDEYLPVFRKALLTRGRIVTFEDYKAVCMSELSNKINEVSVKKSFGVGASQDRGLQQTVDVYLTPNPLKPQTPEQWSEHKARLLNILEEQSSGIFPIQIFINGEL
;
A
#
# COMPACT_ATOMS: atom_id res chain seq x y z
N MET A 1 4.88 16.82 3.38
CA MET A 1 4.78 15.39 3.01
C MET A 1 6.18 14.81 2.95
N ASN A 2 6.50 13.82 3.80
CA ASN A 2 7.80 13.16 3.81
C ASN A 2 7.93 12.28 2.56
N ARG A 3 8.69 12.72 1.56
CA ARG A 3 8.97 11.95 0.34
C ARG A 3 10.42 12.11 -0.07
N ARG A 4 11.04 11.03 -0.54
CA ARG A 4 12.40 10.99 -1.10
C ARG A 4 12.34 10.45 -2.52
N ALA A 5 13.07 11.06 -3.45
CA ALA A 5 13.18 10.55 -4.82
C ALA A 5 14.35 9.57 -4.90
N LEU A 6 14.13 8.43 -5.55
CA LEU A 6 15.15 7.45 -5.87
C LEU A 6 15.28 7.31 -7.39
N ASN A 7 16.52 7.22 -7.87
CA ASN A 7 16.87 7.19 -9.29
C ASN A 7 17.74 5.98 -9.68
N PRO A 8 17.35 4.72 -9.40
CA PRO A 8 18.15 3.57 -9.81
C PRO A 8 18.21 3.42 -11.34
N SER A 9 19.35 2.95 -11.83
CA SER A 9 19.57 2.67 -13.26
C SER A 9 19.78 1.17 -13.48
N PHE A 10 19.13 0.63 -14.51
CA PHE A 10 19.22 -0.79 -14.86
C PHE A 10 19.58 -0.98 -16.33
N ASP A 11 20.24 -2.09 -16.64
CA ASP A 11 20.58 -2.44 -18.01
C ASP A 11 19.40 -3.13 -18.72
N ILE A 12 19.09 -2.69 -19.94
CA ILE A 12 18.07 -3.27 -20.81
C ILE A 12 18.51 -4.68 -21.22
N ARG A 13 17.60 -5.65 -21.09
CA ARG A 13 17.83 -7.03 -21.50
C ARG A 13 17.05 -7.34 -22.78
N PRO A 14 17.58 -8.19 -23.67
CA PRO A 14 16.95 -8.48 -24.96
C PRO A 14 15.65 -9.30 -24.85
N LEU A 15 15.42 -10.00 -23.73
CA LEU A 15 14.30 -10.94 -23.58
C LEU A 15 13.16 -10.40 -22.69
N PHE A 16 13.49 -9.88 -21.51
CA PHE A 16 12.51 -9.38 -20.53
C PHE A 16 13.05 -8.13 -19.84
N ASN A 17 12.29 -7.04 -19.93
CA ASN A 17 12.57 -5.79 -19.23
C ASN A 17 11.60 -5.63 -18.06
N VAL A 18 11.85 -6.40 -17.00
CA VAL A 18 11.13 -6.28 -15.73
C VAL A 18 12.14 -5.84 -14.68
N PHE A 19 11.90 -4.68 -14.09
CA PHE A 19 12.78 -4.07 -13.12
C PHE A 19 12.09 -3.99 -11.76
N PRO A 20 12.74 -4.43 -10.67
CA PRO A 20 12.20 -4.28 -9.34
C PRO A 20 12.25 -2.83 -8.87
N VAL A 21 11.23 -2.40 -8.13
CA VAL A 21 11.24 -1.15 -7.38
C VAL A 21 11.69 -1.48 -5.97
N ASN A 22 13.00 -1.39 -5.75
CA ASN A 22 13.60 -1.67 -4.46
C ASN A 22 13.31 -0.54 -3.49
N VAL A 23 12.66 -0.85 -2.38
CA VAL A 23 12.39 0.10 -1.30
C VAL A 23 13.17 -0.39 -0.09
N GLU A 24 13.84 0.52 0.62
CA GLU A 24 14.57 0.20 1.85
C GLU A 24 13.60 -0.24 2.96
N ASP A 25 14.10 -1.03 3.92
CA ASP A 25 13.30 -1.49 5.06
C ASP A 25 12.71 -0.30 5.84
N GLY A 26 11.38 -0.27 5.94
CA GLY A 26 10.63 0.79 6.63
C GLY A 26 10.21 1.97 5.75
N ASP A 27 10.65 2.03 4.49
CA ASP A 27 10.11 2.94 3.49
C ASP A 27 8.97 2.26 2.69
N PHE A 28 8.07 3.05 2.12
CA PHE A 28 6.97 2.62 1.28
C PHE A 28 7.02 3.32 -0.07
N PHE A 29 6.70 2.59 -1.14
CA PHE A 29 6.54 3.17 -2.47
C PHE A 29 5.32 4.11 -2.49
N LEU A 30 5.53 5.35 -2.95
CA LEU A 30 4.47 6.36 -3.07
C LEU A 30 3.96 6.51 -4.51
N GLY A 31 4.86 6.45 -5.49
CA GLY A 31 4.47 6.63 -6.89
C GLY A 31 5.63 6.80 -7.84
N MET A 32 5.38 6.47 -9.11
CA MET A 32 6.35 6.65 -10.19
C MET A 32 6.40 8.12 -10.60
N ILE A 33 7.61 8.64 -10.83
CA ILE A 33 7.83 10.00 -11.34
C ILE A 33 8.02 9.93 -12.84
N ASP A 34 9.05 9.20 -13.28
CA ASP A 34 9.41 9.10 -14.68
C ASP A 34 10.30 7.88 -14.93
N ILE A 35 10.32 7.42 -16.17
CA ILE A 35 11.28 6.41 -16.62
C ILE A 35 11.89 6.88 -17.92
N GLU A 36 13.21 7.04 -17.90
CA GLU A 36 13.98 7.55 -19.02
C GLU A 36 14.98 6.49 -19.51
N THR A 37 15.09 6.34 -20.83
CA THR A 37 16.18 5.58 -21.43
C THR A 37 17.46 6.41 -21.47
N SER A 38 18.59 5.77 -21.73
CA SER A 38 19.89 6.42 -21.93
C SER A 38 19.91 7.43 -23.08
N GLN A 39 18.96 7.36 -24.01
CA GLN A 39 18.79 8.34 -25.09
C GLN A 39 17.85 9.50 -24.72
N GLY A 40 17.37 9.56 -23.47
CA GLY A 40 16.46 10.60 -22.99
C GLY A 40 15.01 10.38 -23.40
N ILE A 41 14.65 9.18 -23.88
CA ILE A 41 13.26 8.86 -24.23
C ILE A 41 12.49 8.55 -22.95
N LYS A 42 11.47 9.35 -22.67
CA LYS A 42 10.53 9.11 -21.56
C LYS A 42 9.49 8.07 -21.96
N LEU A 43 9.24 7.13 -21.05
CA LEU A 43 8.25 6.08 -21.26
C LEU A 43 6.89 6.51 -20.72
N ALA A 44 5.82 6.22 -21.45
CA ALA A 44 4.46 6.53 -21.02
C ALA A 44 3.90 5.43 -20.10
N ASN A 45 3.17 5.81 -19.05
CA ASN A 45 2.44 4.85 -18.22
C ASN A 45 1.29 4.26 -19.03
N SER A 46 1.19 2.94 -19.07
CA SER A 46 0.05 2.24 -19.65
C SER A 46 -0.43 1.14 -18.73
N GLN A 47 -1.75 0.93 -18.67
CA GLN A 47 -2.38 -0.17 -17.91
C GLN A 47 -2.21 -1.52 -18.62
N GLN A 48 -2.07 -1.48 -19.95
CA GLN A 48 -1.81 -2.66 -20.78
C GLN A 48 -0.90 -2.25 -21.94
N PHE A 49 0.00 -3.14 -22.35
CA PHE A 49 0.82 -2.87 -23.52
C PHE A 49 -0.05 -2.89 -24.78
N ASN A 50 -0.13 -1.77 -25.47
CA ASN A 50 -0.72 -1.74 -26.80
C ASN A 50 0.28 -2.37 -27.79
N ARG A 51 -0.20 -3.09 -28.80
CA ARG A 51 0.67 -3.69 -29.83
C ARG A 51 1.39 -2.61 -30.63
N ASP A 52 0.69 -1.54 -30.97
CA ASP A 52 1.18 -0.48 -31.87
C ASP A 52 1.97 0.62 -31.14
N SER A 53 1.75 0.76 -29.83
CA SER A 53 2.50 1.72 -29.02
C SER A 53 3.81 1.12 -28.55
N THR A 54 4.87 1.87 -28.76
CA THR A 54 6.21 1.59 -28.22
C THR A 54 6.54 2.63 -27.15
N ASN A 55 7.55 2.35 -26.33
CA ASN A 55 7.97 3.22 -25.24
C ASN A 55 6.91 3.40 -24.13
N GLN A 56 6.40 2.27 -23.65
CA GLN A 56 5.43 2.21 -22.55
C GLN A 56 6.04 1.50 -21.35
N TYR A 57 5.57 1.84 -20.15
CA TYR A 57 5.84 1.08 -18.94
C TYR A 57 4.54 0.73 -18.22
N LEU A 58 4.59 -0.41 -17.52
CA LEU A 58 3.51 -0.94 -16.71
C LEU A 58 4.04 -1.14 -15.29
N LEU A 59 3.45 -0.41 -14.35
CA LEU A 59 3.72 -0.61 -12.93
C LEU A 59 2.79 -1.70 -12.39
N ARG A 60 3.35 -2.75 -11.83
CA ARG A 60 2.60 -3.85 -11.19
C ARG A 60 2.94 -3.91 -9.72
N GLN A 61 1.91 -3.95 -8.89
CA GLN A 61 2.03 -4.28 -7.49
C GLN A 61 2.05 -5.80 -7.33
N GLY A 62 3.16 -6.35 -6.84
CA GLY A 62 3.22 -7.69 -6.29
C GLY A 62 2.35 -7.79 -5.03
N GLY A 63 1.66 -8.91 -4.86
CA GLY A 63 0.95 -9.25 -3.62
C GLY A 63 -0.51 -8.83 -3.50
N VAL A 64 -0.98 -7.74 -4.13
CA VAL A 64 -2.37 -7.26 -3.90
C VAL A 64 -3.41 -7.83 -4.89
N ALA A 65 -2.97 -8.42 -6.01
CA ALA A 65 -3.86 -9.13 -6.93
C ALA A 65 -3.52 -10.63 -7.10
N ARG A 66 -2.45 -11.11 -6.45
CA ARG A 66 -1.97 -12.49 -6.58
C ARG A 66 -1.28 -12.95 -5.29
N PHE A 67 -2.02 -13.65 -4.45
CA PHE A 67 -1.85 -15.08 -4.18
C PHE A 67 -0.56 -15.84 -4.58
N ASP A 68 0.63 -15.27 -4.80
CA ASP A 68 1.66 -15.96 -5.60
C ASP A 68 3.13 -15.76 -5.17
N GLU A 69 3.40 -15.74 -3.86
CA GLU A 69 4.72 -16.17 -3.34
C GLU A 69 4.65 -17.58 -2.73
N ARG A 70 3.54 -17.85 -2.02
CA ARG A 70 3.19 -19.22 -1.63
C ARG A 70 2.95 -20.08 -2.86
N ASP A 71 2.21 -19.60 -3.86
CA ASP A 71 1.81 -20.42 -5.01
C ASP A 71 3.00 -20.79 -5.92
N ALA A 72 3.89 -19.86 -6.32
CA ALA A 72 5.09 -20.24 -7.08
C ALA A 72 6.04 -21.20 -6.32
N SER A 73 6.26 -20.99 -5.03
CA SER A 73 7.14 -21.86 -4.23
C SER A 73 6.48 -23.20 -3.89
N GLU A 74 5.16 -23.22 -3.66
CA GLU A 74 4.34 -24.44 -3.52
C GLU A 74 4.28 -25.20 -4.84
N MET A 75 4.12 -24.53 -5.98
CA MET A 75 4.11 -25.12 -7.31
C MET A 75 5.46 -25.73 -7.68
N ILE A 76 6.58 -25.05 -7.39
CA ILE A 76 7.91 -25.63 -7.58
C ILE A 76 8.12 -26.83 -6.65
N SER A 77 7.65 -26.75 -5.40
CA SER A 77 7.74 -27.88 -4.46
C SER A 77 6.91 -29.06 -4.95
N TYR A 78 5.67 -28.80 -5.42
CA TYR A 78 4.79 -29.79 -6.04
C TYR A 78 5.42 -30.44 -7.28
N LEU A 79 6.02 -29.65 -8.18
CA LEU A 79 6.73 -30.17 -9.35
C LEU A 79 7.94 -31.02 -8.95
N THR A 80 8.64 -30.65 -7.89
CA THR A 80 9.78 -31.42 -7.36
C THR A 80 9.32 -32.77 -6.81
N ASP A 81 8.21 -32.79 -6.07
CA ASP A 81 7.62 -34.02 -5.54
C ASP A 81 7.08 -34.92 -6.66
N LEU A 82 6.42 -34.33 -7.66
CA LEU A 82 5.90 -35.06 -8.82
C LEU A 82 7.03 -35.68 -9.66
N LEU A 83 8.11 -34.94 -9.92
CA LEU A 83 9.29 -35.48 -10.58
C LEU A 83 9.92 -36.64 -9.81
N ARG A 84 9.92 -36.59 -8.48
CA ARG A 84 10.41 -37.69 -7.64
C ARG A 84 9.54 -38.93 -7.79
N ASP A 85 8.23 -38.80 -7.74
CA ASP A 85 7.31 -39.94 -7.87
C ASP A 85 7.34 -40.55 -9.28
N GLU A 86 7.40 -39.71 -10.31
CA GLU A 86 7.48 -40.17 -11.70
C GLU A 86 8.86 -40.76 -12.04
N SER A 87 9.95 -40.26 -11.45
CA SER A 87 11.29 -40.84 -11.63
C SER A 87 11.35 -42.31 -11.24
N ALA A 88 10.65 -42.71 -10.17
CA ALA A 88 10.57 -44.11 -9.74
C ALA A 88 9.82 -44.99 -10.75
N MET A 89 8.80 -44.43 -11.42
CA MET A 89 8.06 -45.10 -12.49
C MET A 89 8.91 -45.25 -13.76
N PHE A 90 9.72 -44.25 -14.12
CA PHE A 90 10.62 -44.32 -15.28
C PHE A 90 11.79 -45.29 -15.06
N MET A 91 12.29 -45.41 -13.82
CA MET A 91 13.28 -46.43 -13.44
C MET A 91 12.73 -47.85 -13.63
N ALA A 92 11.46 -48.08 -13.29
CA ALA A 92 10.80 -49.36 -13.52
C ALA A 92 10.63 -49.70 -15.01
N LEU A 93 10.62 -48.69 -15.89
CA LEU A 93 10.47 -48.84 -17.34
C LEU A 93 11.81 -48.99 -18.10
N GLY A 94 12.96 -48.94 -17.41
CA GLY A 94 14.26 -49.27 -17.99
C GLY A 94 14.89 -48.19 -18.89
N HIS A 95 14.42 -46.95 -18.83
CA HIS A 95 14.99 -45.82 -19.58
C HIS A 95 16.11 -45.12 -18.79
N SER A 96 17.30 -45.72 -18.76
CA SER A 96 18.47 -45.18 -18.02
C SER A 96 18.97 -43.82 -18.51
N SER A 97 18.69 -43.41 -19.75
CA SER A 97 19.10 -42.10 -20.27
C SER A 97 18.28 -40.94 -19.66
N LEU A 98 16.99 -41.17 -19.37
CA LEU A 98 16.08 -40.16 -18.82
C LEU A 98 16.32 -39.89 -17.33
N GLU A 99 16.95 -40.84 -16.63
CA GLU A 99 17.30 -40.72 -15.21
C GLU A 99 18.21 -39.52 -14.96
N THR A 100 19.27 -39.38 -15.77
CA THR A 100 20.23 -38.28 -15.67
C THR A 100 19.57 -36.92 -15.92
N ASP A 101 18.70 -36.82 -16.92
CA ASP A 101 18.02 -35.57 -17.28
C ASP A 101 17.03 -35.14 -16.18
N ILE A 102 16.28 -36.08 -15.61
CA ILE A 102 15.33 -35.82 -14.51
C ILE A 102 16.07 -35.34 -13.26
N GLU A 103 17.21 -35.97 -12.95
CA GLU A 103 18.01 -35.62 -11.79
C GLU A 103 18.67 -34.23 -11.94
N GLU A 104 19.09 -33.87 -13.15
CA GLU A 104 19.55 -32.49 -13.45
C GLU A 104 18.42 -31.46 -13.32
N ILE A 105 17.23 -31.76 -13.83
CA ILE A 105 16.05 -30.88 -13.68
C ILE A 105 15.72 -30.69 -12.20
N ARG A 106 15.71 -31.78 -11.41
CA ARG A 106 15.48 -31.73 -9.96
C ARG A 106 16.47 -30.80 -9.26
N LYS A 107 17.77 -30.97 -9.53
CA LYS A 107 18.82 -30.13 -8.96
C LYS A 107 18.67 -28.66 -9.35
N HIS A 108 18.25 -28.37 -10.58
CA HIS A 108 17.95 -27.02 -11.02
C HIS A 108 16.72 -26.43 -10.30
N LEU A 109 15.64 -27.19 -10.14
CA LEU A 109 14.43 -26.76 -9.42
C LEU A 109 14.71 -26.49 -7.94
N GLU A 110 15.47 -27.35 -7.26
CA GLU A 110 15.86 -27.15 -5.86
C GLU A 110 16.70 -25.88 -5.68
N ARG A 111 17.62 -25.61 -6.62
CA ARG A 111 18.41 -24.39 -6.63
C ARG A 111 17.53 -23.15 -6.82
N ILE A 112 16.61 -23.19 -7.78
CA ILE A 112 15.65 -22.10 -8.02
C ILE A 112 14.81 -21.86 -6.75
N ASN A 113 14.27 -22.91 -6.13
CA ASN A 113 13.47 -22.80 -4.90
C ASN A 113 14.27 -22.16 -3.75
N LYS A 114 15.55 -22.55 -3.59
CA LYS A 114 16.44 -21.98 -2.57
C LYS A 114 16.72 -20.50 -2.79
N ASP A 115 16.90 -20.09 -4.05
CA ASP A 115 17.16 -18.70 -4.40
C ASP A 115 15.87 -17.86 -4.25
N LEU A 116 14.70 -18.39 -4.63
CA LEU A 116 13.40 -17.74 -4.43
C LEU A 116 13.04 -17.54 -2.95
N LYS A 117 13.38 -18.50 -2.07
CA LYS A 117 13.08 -18.40 -0.62
C LYS A 117 13.95 -17.40 0.14
N LYS A 118 15.08 -16.97 -0.44
CA LYS A 118 16.04 -16.07 0.22
C LYS A 118 15.75 -14.60 -0.01
N ASP A 119 15.16 -14.25 -1.15
CA ASP A 119 14.89 -12.86 -1.49
C ASP A 119 13.48 -12.50 -1.05
N ASN A 120 13.38 -11.51 -0.16
CA ASN A 120 12.13 -10.80 0.10
C ASN A 120 11.82 -10.01 -1.17
N PHE A 121 10.91 -10.49 -2.01
CA PHE A 121 10.69 -9.86 -3.30
C PHE A 121 10.11 -8.44 -3.10
N PRO A 122 10.59 -7.46 -3.87
CA PRO A 122 10.01 -6.14 -3.84
C PRO A 122 8.54 -6.21 -4.28
N ASN A 123 7.66 -5.58 -3.51
CA ASN A 123 6.21 -5.55 -3.77
C ASN A 123 5.82 -4.79 -5.05
N TRP A 124 6.77 -4.24 -5.80
CA TRP A 124 6.49 -3.43 -6.99
C TRP A 124 7.49 -3.76 -8.09
N PHE A 125 6.96 -4.04 -9.28
CA PHE A 125 7.74 -4.32 -10.47
C PHE A 125 7.30 -3.40 -11.61
N VAL A 126 8.26 -2.95 -12.40
CA VAL A 126 8.00 -2.17 -13.59
C VAL A 126 8.36 -3.03 -14.80
N THR A 127 7.37 -3.31 -15.64
CA THR A 127 7.61 -3.90 -16.96
C THR A 127 7.75 -2.78 -17.97
N VAL A 128 8.77 -2.83 -18.81
CA VAL A 128 9.04 -1.80 -19.83
C VAL A 128 8.98 -2.41 -21.23
N LYS A 129 8.27 -1.74 -22.13
CA LYS A 129 8.29 -2.01 -23.57
C LYS A 129 8.94 -0.83 -24.27
N THR A 130 10.18 -0.99 -24.71
CA THR A 130 10.95 0.05 -25.41
C THR A 130 11.37 -0.42 -26.80
N THR A 131 11.59 0.51 -27.73
CA THR A 131 12.23 0.23 -29.03
C THR A 131 13.73 -0.03 -28.91
N GLU A 132 14.36 0.42 -27.82
CA GLU A 132 15.78 0.23 -27.59
C GLU A 132 16.09 -1.21 -27.19
N LYS A 133 17.01 -1.85 -27.94
CA LYS A 133 17.43 -3.24 -27.67
C LYS A 133 18.59 -3.34 -26.67
N SER A 134 19.29 -2.24 -26.43
CA SER A 134 20.44 -2.13 -25.54
C SER A 134 20.56 -0.71 -25.00
N GLY A 135 20.87 -0.58 -23.72
CA GLY A 135 20.99 0.73 -23.08
C GLY A 135 20.75 0.63 -21.58
N LYS A 136 20.72 1.79 -20.93
CA LYS A 136 20.34 1.91 -19.52
C LYS A 136 18.97 2.55 -19.42
N ILE A 137 18.17 2.08 -18.47
CA ILE A 137 16.90 2.68 -18.10
C ILE A 137 17.06 3.23 -16.68
N GLY A 138 16.80 4.53 -16.52
CA GLY A 138 16.68 5.19 -15.23
C GLY A 138 15.24 5.16 -14.76
N LEU A 139 14.97 4.53 -13.62
CA LEU A 139 13.69 4.62 -12.93
C LEU A 139 13.75 5.77 -11.94
N LYS A 140 12.77 6.67 -11.95
CA LYS A 140 12.62 7.72 -10.96
C LYS A 140 11.29 7.56 -10.23
N TYR A 141 11.32 7.39 -8.91
CA TYR A 141 10.11 7.21 -8.10
C TYR A 141 10.22 7.84 -6.71
N TRP A 142 9.08 8.06 -6.08
CA TRP A 142 8.95 8.56 -4.72
C TRP A 142 8.83 7.39 -3.72
N VAL A 143 9.58 7.49 -2.63
CA VAL A 143 9.40 6.68 -1.42
C VAL A 143 9.02 7.55 -0.24
N THR A 144 8.31 7.00 0.74
CA THR A 144 7.83 7.70 1.94
C THR A 144 7.89 6.80 3.17
N LYS A 145 8.10 7.37 4.35
CA LYS A 145 7.99 6.64 5.63
C LYS A 145 6.55 6.50 6.14
N ALA A 146 5.56 6.87 5.33
CA ALA A 146 4.14 6.69 5.60
C ALA A 146 3.73 7.15 7.01
N ASP A 147 3.15 6.26 7.81
CA ASP A 147 2.64 6.50 9.16
C ASP A 147 3.73 6.86 10.17
N LEU A 148 4.96 6.33 10.01
CA LEU A 148 6.11 6.67 10.86
C LEU A 148 6.56 8.13 10.71
N ALA A 149 6.19 8.79 9.61
CA ALA A 149 6.53 10.18 9.36
C ALA A 149 5.55 11.18 9.98
N ASN A 150 4.52 10.71 10.69
CA ASN A 150 3.56 11.58 11.36
C ASN A 150 4.09 12.06 12.72
N ASN A 151 3.53 13.17 13.22
CA ASN A 151 3.85 13.77 14.51
C ASN A 151 5.30 14.25 14.65
N ILE A 152 5.97 14.61 13.55
CA ILE A 152 7.24 15.35 13.65
C ILE A 152 6.90 16.75 14.14
N ALA A 153 7.55 17.19 15.22
CA ALA A 153 7.25 18.44 15.90
C ALA A 153 7.40 19.65 14.96
N PHE A 154 6.54 20.65 15.16
CA PHE A 154 6.78 21.97 14.60
C PHE A 154 8.14 22.49 15.07
N ASN A 155 8.77 23.35 14.28
CA ASN A 155 10.12 23.88 14.50
C ASN A 155 11.26 22.84 14.44
N THR A 156 11.00 21.62 13.95
CA THR A 156 12.09 20.67 13.65
C THR A 156 12.94 21.20 12.51
N LYS A 157 14.27 21.24 12.71
CA LYS A 157 15.25 21.65 11.69
C LYS A 157 15.38 20.60 10.61
N MET A 158 15.39 21.02 9.36
CA MET A 158 15.55 20.15 8.20
C MET A 158 16.97 20.28 7.65
N ASN A 159 17.63 19.14 7.44
CA ASN A 159 18.93 19.11 6.78
C ASN A 159 18.71 19.04 5.26
N ARG A 160 19.50 19.80 4.51
CA ARG A 160 19.48 19.69 3.05
C ARG A 160 20.09 18.37 2.59
N ASP A 161 19.63 17.92 1.45
CA ASP A 161 20.32 16.86 0.72
C ASP A 161 21.66 17.41 0.19
N ARG A 162 22.73 16.62 0.29
CA ARG A 162 24.10 17.01 -0.09
C ARG A 162 24.20 17.47 -1.54
N ALA A 163 23.30 16.99 -2.41
CA ALA A 163 23.23 17.35 -3.82
C ALA A 163 22.67 18.75 -4.09
N ASN A 164 21.89 19.33 -3.16
CA ASN A 164 21.25 20.63 -3.36
C ASN A 164 22.04 21.75 -2.70
N LYS A 165 22.56 22.68 -3.52
CA LYS A 165 23.29 23.88 -3.08
C LYS A 165 22.40 25.13 -2.92
N ALA A 166 21.14 25.06 -3.32
CA ALA A 166 20.23 26.21 -3.36
C ALA A 166 19.70 26.64 -1.98
N PHE A 167 19.78 25.78 -0.96
CA PHE A 167 19.23 26.04 0.37
C PHE A 167 20.35 26.05 1.41
N ASN A 168 20.28 27.01 2.34
CA ASN A 168 21.16 27.04 3.51
C ASN A 168 20.53 26.23 4.66
N ASP A 169 21.33 25.41 5.34
CA ASP A 169 20.87 24.50 6.41
C ASP A 169 20.40 25.27 7.65
N GLU A 170 20.83 26.52 7.80
CA GLU A 170 20.62 27.30 9.03
C GLU A 170 19.19 27.82 9.23
N MET A 171 18.33 27.81 8.19
CA MET A 171 17.02 28.48 8.23
C MET A 171 15.81 27.63 7.81
N THR A 172 15.98 26.34 7.54
CA THR A 172 14.84 25.49 7.11
C THR A 172 14.23 24.76 8.30
N VAL A 173 13.03 25.19 8.70
CA VAL A 173 12.27 24.59 9.82
C VAL A 173 10.85 24.20 9.39
N LEU A 174 10.29 23.19 10.05
CA LEU A 174 8.88 22.85 9.89
C LEU A 174 7.97 23.91 10.54
N LEU A 175 7.06 24.49 9.76
CA LEU A 175 6.07 25.44 10.28
C LEU A 175 4.91 24.73 11.01
N THR A 176 4.60 23.51 10.60
CA THR A 176 3.51 22.70 11.15
C THR A 176 4.00 21.28 11.43
N THR A 177 3.30 20.59 12.34
CA THR A 177 3.51 19.17 12.60
C THR A 177 3.18 18.34 11.37
N THR A 178 3.98 17.30 11.10
CA THR A 178 3.70 16.43 9.94
C THR A 178 2.51 15.52 10.22
N GLN A 179 1.58 15.47 9.27
CA GLN A 179 0.36 14.68 9.35
C GLN A 179 0.02 14.08 7.97
N GLY A 180 -0.90 13.11 7.96
CA GLY A 180 -1.47 12.55 6.73
C GLY A 180 -0.67 11.41 6.09
N GLY A 181 0.45 10.99 6.67
CA GLY A 181 1.17 9.79 6.25
C GLY A 181 0.34 8.53 6.55
N GLN A 182 0.04 7.75 5.51
CA GLN A 182 -0.72 6.51 5.63
C GLN A 182 -0.01 5.42 4.85
N ARG A 183 0.20 4.26 5.49
CA ARG A 183 0.75 3.08 4.84
C ARG A 183 -0.32 2.40 3.99
N ALA A 184 0.12 1.63 3.00
CA ALA A 184 -0.78 0.75 2.27
C ALA A 184 -1.44 -0.24 3.25
N LEU A 185 -2.71 -0.53 3.04
CA LEU A 185 -3.48 -1.49 3.83
C LEU A 185 -2.81 -2.87 3.76
N GLN A 186 -2.83 -3.61 4.87
CA GLN A 186 -2.28 -4.97 4.94
C GLN A 186 -3.35 -5.97 5.39
N GLY A 187 -3.42 -7.12 4.71
CA GLY A 187 -4.21 -8.30 5.10
C GLY A 187 -5.56 -7.99 5.74
N ASP A 188 -5.61 -8.09 7.08
CA ASP A 188 -6.82 -7.92 7.89
C ASP A 188 -7.43 -6.51 7.83
N GLU A 189 -6.64 -5.48 7.51
CA GLU A 189 -7.11 -4.10 7.35
C GLU A 189 -7.97 -3.92 6.07
N TYR A 190 -7.89 -4.84 5.11
CA TYR A 190 -8.74 -4.79 3.90
C TYR A 190 -10.20 -5.14 4.19
N LEU A 191 -10.47 -6.03 5.14
CA LEU A 191 -11.83 -6.51 5.43
C LEU A 191 -12.79 -5.37 5.82
N PRO A 192 -12.48 -4.47 6.77
CA PRO A 192 -13.36 -3.35 7.11
C PRO A 192 -13.53 -2.35 5.96
N VAL A 193 -12.47 -2.11 5.17
CA VAL A 193 -12.51 -1.22 4.00
C VAL A 193 -13.41 -1.79 2.91
N PHE A 194 -13.31 -3.10 2.64
CA PHE A 194 -14.16 -3.79 1.68
C PHE A 194 -15.62 -3.83 2.15
N ARG A 195 -15.85 -4.10 3.44
CA ARG A 195 -17.19 -4.04 4.06
C ARG A 195 -17.82 -2.65 3.90
N LYS A 196 -17.07 -1.58 4.16
CA LYS A 196 -17.52 -0.19 3.89
C LYS A 196 -17.89 0.01 2.43
N ALA A 197 -17.03 -0.41 1.50
CA ALA A 197 -17.27 -0.23 0.07
C ALA A 197 -18.56 -0.93 -0.39
N LEU A 198 -18.84 -2.13 0.12
CA LEU A 198 -20.04 -2.90 -0.20
C LEU A 198 -21.32 -2.32 0.42
N LEU A 199 -21.26 -1.88 1.68
CA LEU A 199 -22.43 -1.39 2.42
C LEU A 199 -22.83 0.02 1.99
N THR A 200 -21.87 0.95 1.96
CA THR A 200 -22.18 2.37 1.79
C THR A 200 -22.43 2.74 0.33
N ARG A 201 -21.80 2.05 -0.65
CA ARG A 201 -21.82 2.46 -2.08
C ARG A 201 -21.57 3.96 -2.29
N GLY A 202 -20.77 4.57 -1.40
CA GLY A 202 -20.45 6.00 -1.41
C GLY A 202 -21.45 6.93 -0.71
N ARG A 203 -22.47 6.43 -0.01
CA ARG A 203 -23.42 7.22 0.79
C ARG A 203 -23.75 6.54 2.12
N ILE A 204 -23.91 7.34 3.18
CA ILE A 204 -24.26 6.84 4.51
C ILE A 204 -25.75 7.08 4.75
N VAL A 205 -26.51 6.00 4.95
CA VAL A 205 -27.97 6.09 5.18
C VAL A 205 -28.38 5.36 6.46
N THR A 206 -27.82 4.18 6.69
CA THR A 206 -28.18 3.31 7.82
C THR A 206 -27.19 3.44 8.97
N PHE A 207 -27.59 3.03 10.18
CA PHE A 207 -26.67 2.98 11.34
C PHE A 207 -25.46 2.08 11.11
N GLU A 208 -25.63 1.02 10.32
CA GLU A 208 -24.54 0.10 10.00
C GLU A 208 -23.52 0.76 9.05
N ASP A 209 -23.96 1.68 8.19
CA ASP A 209 -23.06 2.47 7.34
C ASP A 209 -22.17 3.40 8.19
N TYR A 210 -22.74 4.07 9.19
CA TYR A 210 -21.96 4.91 10.12
C TYR A 210 -20.88 4.07 10.84
N LYS A 211 -21.24 2.88 11.32
CA LYS A 211 -20.29 1.95 11.96
C LYS A 211 -19.21 1.50 10.99
N ALA A 212 -19.58 1.11 9.77
CA ALA A 212 -18.63 0.65 8.75
C ALA A 212 -17.63 1.75 8.36
N VAL A 213 -18.08 3.01 8.27
CA VAL A 213 -17.18 4.15 8.00
C VAL A 213 -16.21 4.36 9.14
N CYS A 214 -16.70 4.43 10.38
CA CYS A 214 -15.84 4.58 11.55
C CYS A 214 -14.80 3.45 11.67
N MET A 215 -15.23 2.21 11.48
CA MET A 215 -14.34 1.03 11.50
C MET A 215 -13.32 1.04 10.37
N SER A 216 -13.66 1.53 9.18
CA SER A 216 -12.69 1.61 8.08
C SER A 216 -11.58 2.65 8.34
N GLU A 217 -11.93 3.81 8.88
CA GLU A 217 -11.00 4.94 9.05
C GLU A 217 -10.08 4.74 10.25
N LEU A 218 -10.63 4.19 11.34
CA LEU A 218 -9.89 4.01 12.59
C LEU A 218 -9.35 2.60 12.74
N SER A 219 -9.89 1.60 12.01
CA SER A 219 -9.47 0.19 11.98
C SER A 219 -8.95 -0.28 13.36
N ASN A 220 -7.62 -0.35 13.51
CA ASN A 220 -6.95 -0.88 14.71
C ASN A 220 -7.00 0.03 15.97
N LYS A 221 -7.50 1.26 15.85
CA LYS A 221 -7.54 2.27 16.94
C LYS A 221 -8.80 2.18 17.81
N ILE A 222 -9.85 1.54 17.31
CA ILE A 222 -11.13 1.39 18.00
C ILE A 222 -11.50 -0.08 18.11
N ASN A 223 -12.20 -0.44 19.18
CA ASN A 223 -12.72 -1.79 19.38
C ASN A 223 -14.18 -1.90 18.96
N GLU A 224 -14.98 -0.87 19.29
CA GLU A 224 -16.41 -0.87 19.04
C GLU A 224 -16.92 0.53 18.69
N VAL A 225 -17.93 0.58 17.83
CA VAL A 225 -18.66 1.80 17.45
C VAL A 225 -20.14 1.57 17.73
N SER A 226 -20.73 2.43 18.56
CA SER A 226 -22.18 2.45 18.78
C SER A 226 -22.77 3.75 18.26
N VAL A 227 -23.87 3.65 17.52
CA VAL A 227 -24.54 4.79 16.91
C VAL A 227 -25.95 4.87 17.47
N LYS A 228 -26.34 6.03 17.99
CA LYS A 228 -27.65 6.27 18.59
C LYS A 228 -28.25 7.56 18.04
N LYS A 229 -29.57 7.57 17.86
CA LYS A 229 -30.30 8.82 17.64
C LYS A 229 -30.55 9.46 19.00
N SER A 230 -30.15 10.71 19.15
CA SER A 230 -30.43 11.51 20.33
C SER A 230 -31.10 12.82 19.94
N PHE A 231 -31.39 13.65 20.93
CA PHE A 231 -31.85 15.02 20.74
C PHE A 231 -30.84 15.95 21.39
N GLY A 232 -30.28 16.86 20.60
CA GLY A 232 -29.38 17.91 21.05
C GLY A 232 -30.07 19.27 21.07
N VAL A 233 -29.49 20.23 21.80
CA VAL A 233 -29.89 21.63 21.72
C VAL A 233 -29.38 22.19 20.39
N GLY A 234 -30.26 22.78 19.58
CA GLY A 234 -29.86 23.39 18.31
C GLY A 234 -28.82 24.49 18.49
N ALA A 235 -27.89 24.63 17.55
CA ALA A 235 -26.79 25.61 17.60
C ALA A 235 -27.23 27.09 17.48
N SER A 236 -28.55 27.37 17.42
CA SER A 236 -29.10 28.72 17.28
C SER A 236 -30.21 28.95 18.29
N GLN A 237 -30.30 30.17 18.82
CA GLN A 237 -31.22 30.59 19.89
C GLN A 237 -32.71 30.37 19.54
N ASP A 238 -33.04 30.20 18.25
CA ASP A 238 -34.38 29.95 17.70
C ASP A 238 -34.67 28.48 17.31
N ARG A 239 -33.73 27.54 17.51
CA ARG A 239 -33.95 26.12 17.27
C ARG A 239 -33.99 25.38 18.60
N GLY A 240 -35.14 24.77 18.93
CA GLY A 240 -35.31 23.94 20.11
C GLY A 240 -34.55 22.61 20.04
N LEU A 241 -35.17 21.52 20.48
CA LEU A 241 -34.58 20.17 20.39
C LEU A 241 -34.46 19.75 18.91
N GLN A 242 -33.24 19.50 18.46
CA GLN A 242 -32.96 18.97 17.12
C GLN A 242 -32.48 17.52 17.24
N GLN A 243 -32.96 16.66 16.33
CA GLN A 243 -32.51 15.28 16.28
C GLN A 243 -31.04 15.23 15.81
N THR A 244 -30.20 14.58 16.60
CA THR A 244 -28.75 14.40 16.39
C THR A 244 -28.43 12.91 16.21
N VAL A 245 -27.40 12.63 15.43
CA VAL A 245 -26.81 11.29 15.33
C VAL A 245 -25.54 11.26 16.17
N ASP A 246 -25.58 10.52 17.27
CA ASP A 246 -24.45 10.39 18.17
C ASP A 246 -23.68 9.10 17.86
N VAL A 247 -22.39 9.26 17.60
CA VAL A 247 -21.45 8.17 17.34
C VAL A 247 -20.52 8.06 18.54
N TYR A 248 -20.62 6.96 19.28
CA TYR A 248 -19.75 6.65 20.41
C TYR A 248 -18.66 5.68 19.97
N LEU A 249 -17.40 6.12 20.09
CA LEU A 249 -16.20 5.36 19.76
C LEU A 249 -15.61 4.78 21.04
N THR A 250 -15.37 3.47 21.09
CA THR A 250 -14.65 2.83 22.19
C THR A 250 -13.20 2.58 21.77
N PRO A 251 -12.22 3.28 22.37
CA PRO A 251 -10.82 3.19 21.98
C PRO A 251 -10.24 1.81 22.32
N ASN A 252 -9.27 1.36 21.52
CA ASN A 252 -8.57 0.11 21.78
C ASN A 252 -7.47 0.33 22.85
N PRO A 253 -7.53 -0.37 24.01
CA PRO A 253 -6.52 -0.20 25.07
C PRO A 253 -5.10 -0.62 24.65
N LEU A 254 -4.97 -1.43 23.61
CA LEU A 254 -3.67 -1.91 23.11
C LEU A 254 -2.89 -0.84 22.33
N LYS A 255 -3.54 0.24 21.88
CA LYS A 255 -2.92 1.33 21.12
C LYS A 255 -3.39 2.68 21.68
N PRO A 256 -2.87 3.11 22.83
CA PRO A 256 -3.22 4.41 23.39
C PRO A 256 -2.83 5.52 22.41
N GLN A 257 -3.71 6.50 22.27
CA GLN A 257 -3.49 7.71 21.48
C GLN A 257 -3.58 8.92 22.41
N THR A 258 -2.88 9.99 22.07
CA THR A 258 -2.96 11.23 22.87
C THR A 258 -4.32 11.92 22.68
N PRO A 259 -4.78 12.73 23.65
CA PRO A 259 -6.01 13.51 23.49
C PRO A 259 -6.03 14.40 22.25
N GLU A 260 -4.87 14.98 21.90
CA GLU A 260 -4.70 15.78 20.68
C GLU A 260 -4.94 14.95 19.40
N GLN A 261 -4.43 13.72 19.35
CA GLN A 261 -4.65 12.80 18.23
C GLN A 261 -6.13 12.41 18.10
N TRP A 262 -6.82 12.23 19.24
CA TRP A 262 -8.25 11.94 19.23
C TRP A 262 -9.08 13.12 18.72
N SER A 263 -8.74 14.35 19.10
CA SER A 263 -9.37 15.55 18.56
C SER A 263 -9.19 15.66 17.05
N GLU A 264 -7.99 15.38 16.54
CA GLU A 264 -7.70 15.37 15.10
C GLU A 264 -8.51 14.28 14.37
N HIS A 265 -8.52 13.05 14.92
CA HIS A 265 -9.31 11.95 14.38
C HIS A 265 -10.80 12.24 14.37
N LYS A 266 -11.31 12.88 15.42
CA LYS A 266 -12.70 13.31 15.52
C LYS A 266 -13.05 14.34 14.44
N ALA A 267 -12.22 15.36 14.25
CA ALA A 267 -12.44 16.38 13.21
C ALA A 267 -12.43 15.77 11.80
N ARG A 268 -11.48 14.87 11.51
CA ARG A 268 -11.41 14.18 10.22
C ARG A 268 -12.61 13.26 9.99
N LEU A 269 -12.99 12.49 11.00
CA LEU A 269 -14.12 11.56 10.90
C LEU A 269 -15.44 12.32 10.74
N LEU A 270 -15.61 13.45 11.44
CA LEU A 270 -16.76 14.33 11.30
C LEU A 270 -16.88 14.83 9.85
N ASN A 271 -15.80 15.35 9.27
CA ASN A 271 -15.81 15.81 7.87
C ASN A 271 -16.21 14.69 6.89
N ILE A 272 -15.67 13.48 7.07
CA ILE A 272 -16.01 12.33 6.21
C ILE A 272 -17.48 11.94 6.36
N LEU A 273 -17.99 11.90 7.59
CA LEU A 273 -19.39 11.57 7.84
C LEU A 273 -20.33 12.65 7.29
N GLU A 274 -20.00 13.92 7.45
CA GLU A 274 -20.80 15.03 6.92
C GLU A 274 -20.83 15.01 5.40
N GLU A 275 -19.69 14.82 4.73
CA GLU A 275 -19.60 14.74 3.26
C GLU A 275 -20.39 13.55 2.67
N GLN A 276 -20.39 12.41 3.35
CA GLN A 276 -21.02 11.18 2.85
C GLN A 276 -22.47 10.99 3.33
N SER A 277 -22.90 11.72 4.36
CA SER A 277 -24.27 11.70 4.86
C SER A 277 -25.18 12.57 3.98
N SER A 278 -26.49 12.36 4.11
CA SER A 278 -27.50 13.19 3.45
C SER A 278 -27.64 14.61 4.04
N GLY A 279 -26.85 14.98 5.07
CA GLY A 279 -26.88 16.30 5.70
C GLY A 279 -28.16 16.62 6.48
N ILE A 280 -29.03 15.62 6.72
CA ILE A 280 -30.35 15.82 7.33
C ILE A 280 -30.24 16.06 8.84
N PHE A 281 -29.30 15.41 9.51
CA PHE A 281 -29.12 15.49 10.96
C PHE A 281 -27.67 15.86 11.31
N PRO A 282 -27.46 16.80 12.24
CA PRO A 282 -26.13 17.08 12.78
C PRO A 282 -25.55 15.84 13.46
N ILE A 283 -24.25 15.63 13.28
CA ILE A 283 -23.52 14.45 13.75
C ILE A 283 -22.63 14.86 14.91
N GLN A 284 -22.68 14.10 15.99
CA GLN A 284 -21.82 14.30 17.16
C GLN A 284 -21.02 13.03 17.42
N ILE A 285 -19.73 13.19 17.71
CA ILE A 285 -18.82 12.07 17.98
C ILE A 285 -18.35 12.16 19.43
N PHE A 286 -18.53 11.08 20.18
CA PHE A 286 -18.13 10.93 21.57
C PHE A 286 -17.12 9.78 21.70
N ILE A 287 -16.16 9.93 22.60
CA ILE A 287 -15.19 8.88 22.90
C ILE A 287 -15.52 8.33 24.28
N ASN A 288 -15.86 7.04 24.34
CA ASN A 288 -16.13 6.36 25.60
C ASN A 288 -14.80 6.23 26.36
N GLY A 289 -14.64 6.99 27.45
CA GLY A 289 -13.41 7.01 28.26
C GLY A 289 -12.89 8.40 28.61
N GLU A 290 -13.47 9.48 28.07
CA GLU A 290 -13.27 10.83 28.61
C GLU A 290 -14.25 11.09 29.77
N LEU A 291 -13.70 11.21 30.98
CA LEU A 291 -14.26 11.94 32.11
C LEU A 291 -13.44 13.22 32.26
#